data_AF-A0A2K8VDV4-F1
#
_entry.id   AF-A0A2K8VDV4-F1
#
_cell.length_a   1.000
_cell.length_b   1.000
_cell.length_c   1.000
_cell.angle_alpha   90.00
_cell.angle_beta   90.00
_cell.angle_gamma   90.00
#
_symmetry.space_group_name_H-M   'P 1'
#
loop_
_entity.id
_entity.type
_entity.pdbx_description
1 polymer ?
#
loop_
_entity_poly.entity_id
_entity_poly.type
_entity_poly.pdbx_seq_one_letter_code
_entity_poly.pdbx_strand_id
1 'polypeptide(L)' 'MFYLNSKGYKTRLVQGVDITLDEIPNDSVVRFQYPNEKGPFVLKRNNKFYDPNIGEVLKYKYDHVVTHWLQFHNQH' A
#
# COMPACT_ATOMS: atom_id res chain seq x y z
N MET A 1 9.46 -6.57 5.71
CA MET A 1 9.29 -7.91 5.12
C MET A 1 9.56 -9.03 6.12
N PHE A 2 10.70 -9.04 6.82
CA PHE A 2 11.07 -10.09 7.79
C PHE A 2 9.97 -10.44 8.79
N TYR A 3 9.35 -9.44 9.43
CA TYR A 3 8.26 -9.66 10.39
C TYR A 3 7.08 -10.43 9.78
N LEU A 4 6.55 -9.99 8.63
CA LEU A 4 5.41 -10.64 8.00
C LEU A 4 5.73 -12.08 7.56
N ASN A 5 6.92 -12.29 7.00
CA ASN A 5 7.39 -13.63 6.63
C ASN A 5 7.50 -14.55 7.85
N SER A 6 8.02 -14.05 8.99
CA SER A 6 8.07 -14.82 10.25
C SER A 6 6.71 -15.16 10.83
N LYS A 7 5.64 -14.46 10.38
CA LYS A 7 4.26 -14.71 10.77
C LYS A 7 3.50 -15.59 9.76
N GLY A 8 4.20 -16.17 8.77
CA GLY A 8 3.62 -17.08 7.77
C GLY A 8 2.99 -16.38 6.57
N TYR A 9 3.19 -15.06 6.42
CA TYR A 9 2.74 -14.35 5.22
C TYR A 9 3.77 -14.49 4.11
N LYS A 10 3.30 -14.67 2.88
CA LYS A 10 4.15 -14.47 1.71
C LYS A 10 4.09 -13.00 1.31
N THR A 11 5.25 -12.38 1.15
CA THR A 11 5.34 -10.96 0.80
C THR A 11 6.02 -10.73 -0.55
N ARG A 12 5.55 -9.71 -1.29
CA ARG A 12 6.15 -9.23 -2.54
C ARG A 12 6.18 -7.70 -2.52
N LEU A 13 7.39 -7.13 -2.63
CA LEU A 13 7.56 -5.69 -2.81
C LEU A 13 7.56 -5.37 -4.31
N VAL A 14 6.77 -4.38 -4.71
CA VAL A 14 6.76 -3.83 -6.07
C VAL A 14 7.15 -2.36 -6.00
N GLN A 15 8.03 -1.94 -6.92
CA GLN A 15 8.57 -0.59 -7.04
C GLN A 15 8.32 -0.09 -8.46
N GLY A 16 7.90 1.16 -8.63
CA GLY A 16 7.58 1.76 -9.93
C GLY A 16 7.45 3.27 -9.86
N VAL A 17 7.40 3.93 -11.02
CA VAL A 17 7.34 5.40 -11.11
C VAL A 17 5.93 5.91 -11.37
N ASP A 18 5.11 5.12 -12.08
CA ASP A 18 3.74 5.46 -12.49
C ASP A 18 2.75 4.36 -12.11
N ILE A 19 2.69 4.01 -10.83
CA ILE A 19 1.75 2.99 -10.35
C ILE A 19 0.38 3.62 -10.18
N THR A 20 -0.60 3.10 -10.91
CA THR A 20 -1.98 3.49 -10.75
C THR A 20 -2.62 2.75 -9.58
N LEU A 21 -3.57 3.39 -8.90
CA LEU A 21 -4.19 2.81 -7.70
C LEU A 21 -4.99 1.54 -7.97
N ASP A 22 -5.46 1.37 -9.21
CA ASP A 22 -6.25 0.22 -9.63
C ASP A 22 -5.38 -1.03 -9.85
N GLU A 23 -4.08 -0.87 -10.16
CA GLU A 23 -3.12 -1.98 -10.31
C GLU A 23 -2.75 -2.64 -8.98
N ILE A 24 -2.92 -1.94 -7.87
CA ILE A 24 -2.50 -2.43 -6.55
C ILE A 24 -3.50 -3.50 -6.08
N PRO A 25 -3.07 -4.73 -5.78
CA PRO A 25 -3.99 -5.75 -5.26
C PRO A 25 -4.42 -5.46 -3.82
N ASN A 26 -5.54 -6.05 -3.38
CA ASN A 26 -5.90 -6.06 -1.96
C ASN A 26 -4.83 -6.77 -1.11
N ASP A 27 -4.88 -6.50 0.20
CA ASP A 27 -3.89 -6.93 1.18
C ASP A 27 -2.48 -6.43 0.78
N SER A 28 -2.41 -5.12 0.54
CA SER A 28 -1.17 -4.42 0.23
C SER A 28 -0.95 -3.28 1.19
N VAL A 29 0.27 -3.12 1.68
CA VAL A 29 0.73 -1.88 2.32
C VAL A 29 1.26 -0.97 1.22
N VAL A 30 0.64 0.19 1.04
CA VAL A 30 0.96 1.13 -0.03
C VAL A 30 1.63 2.35 0.56
N ARG A 31 2.73 2.78 -0.05
CA ARG A 31 3.38 4.03 0.31
C ARG A 31 2.99 5.10 -0.69
N PHE A 32 2.25 6.11 -0.22
CA PHE A 32 2.03 7.31 -1.00
C PHE A 32 3.25 8.20 -0.95
N GLN A 33 3.56 8.86 -2.06
CA GLN A 33 4.61 9.86 -2.14
C GLN A 33 4.00 11.17 -2.61
N TYR A 34 4.26 12.23 -1.85
CA TYR A 34 3.99 13.59 -2.28
C TYR A 34 5.17 14.06 -3.13
N PRO A 35 4.96 14.98 -4.09
CA PRO A 35 6.06 15.55 -4.89
C PRO A 35 7.24 16.07 -4.05
N ASN A 36 6.97 16.59 -2.84
CA ASN A 36 7.97 17.20 -1.98
C ASN A 36 8.04 16.62 -0.55
N GLU A 37 7.30 15.55 -0.23
CA GLU A 37 7.23 15.03 1.14
C GLU A 37 7.18 13.49 1.21
N LYS A 38 7.64 12.95 2.34
CA LYS A 38 7.45 11.54 2.68
C LYS A 38 5.97 11.32 3.01
N GLY A 39 5.23 10.65 2.13
CA GLY A 39 3.83 10.34 2.38
C GLY A 39 3.62 9.12 3.29
N PRO A 40 2.37 8.92 3.75
CA PRO A 40 2.01 7.88 4.70
C PRO A 40 2.06 6.47 4.09
N PHE A 41 2.09 5.47 4.98
CA PHE A 41 1.79 4.09 4.63
C PHE A 41 0.32 3.80 4.93
N VAL A 42 -0.39 3.27 3.93
CA VAL A 42 -1.80 2.88 4.06
C VAL A 42 -1.98 1.40 3.76
N LEU A 43 -3.09 0.82 4.23
CA LEU A 43 -3.51 -0.52 3.90
C LEU A 43 -4.57 -0.51 2.79
N LYS A 44 -4.35 -1.24 1.69
CA LYS A 44 -5.39 -1.54 0.70
C LYS A 44 -6.10 -2.83 1.08
N ARG A 45 -7.41 -2.78 1.33
CA ARG A 45 -8.27 -3.94 1.60
C ARG A 45 -9.69 -3.67 1.11
N ASN A 46 -10.37 -4.68 0.56
CA ASN A 46 -11.72 -4.56 0.01
C ASN A 46 -11.88 -3.36 -0.94
N ASN A 47 -10.88 -3.14 -1.80
CA ASN A 47 -10.79 -2.01 -2.76
C ASN A 47 -10.81 -0.62 -2.11
N LYS A 48 -10.53 -0.53 -0.81
CA LYS A 48 -10.45 0.71 -0.04
C LYS A 48 -9.05 0.87 0.55
N PHE A 49 -8.66 2.12 0.78
CA PHE A 49 -7.39 2.47 1.41
C PHE A 49 -7.65 2.96 2.83
N TYR A 50 -6.86 2.48 3.79
CA TYR A 50 -7.00 2.80 5.20
C TYR A 50 -5.66 3.32 5.73
N ASP A 51 -5.66 4.56 6.21
CA ASP A 51 -4.54 5.11 6.97
C ASP A 51 -4.76 4.78 8.47
N PRO A 52 -3.74 4.28 9.18
CA PRO A 52 -3.88 3.90 10.59
C PRO A 52 -4.22 5.07 11.53
N ASN A 53 -3.97 6.32 11.13
CA ASN A 53 -4.21 7.51 11.94
C ASN A 53 -5.60 8.11 11.72
N ILE A 54 -6.17 7.97 10.52
CA ILE A 54 -7.41 8.67 10.14
C ILE A 54 -8.53 7.76 9.60
N GLY A 55 -8.27 6.48 9.36
CA GLY A 55 -9.26 5.52 8.85
C GLY A 55 -9.32 5.46 7.32
N GLU A 56 -10.51 5.25 6.75
CA GLU A 56 -10.68 5.12 5.30
C GLU A 56 -10.34 6.44 4.59
N VAL A 57 -9.45 6.38 3.58
CA VAL A 57 -9.01 7.56 2.84
C VAL A 57 -9.39 7.48 1.37
N LEU A 58 -10.43 8.22 1.01
CA LEU A 58 -10.90 8.39 -0.36
C LEU A 58 -10.11 9.46 -1.13
N LYS A 59 -9.47 10.41 -0.41
CA LYS A 59 -8.87 11.62 -0.99
C LYS A 59 -7.47 11.43 -1.60
N TYR A 60 -6.80 10.30 -1.37
CA TYR A 60 -5.46 10.07 -1.95
C TYR A 60 -5.46 9.74 -3.45
N LYS A 61 -6.64 9.76 -4.09
CA LYS A 61 -6.80 9.43 -5.51
C LYS A 61 -6.35 10.52 -6.49
N TYR A 62 -6.24 11.78 -6.03
CA TYR A 62 -6.13 12.92 -6.95
C TYR A 62 -4.79 13.67 -6.89
N ASP A 63 -4.04 13.60 -5.79
CA ASP A 63 -2.84 14.42 -5.60
C ASP A 63 -1.56 13.61 -5.31
N HIS A 64 -1.61 12.28 -5.42
CA HIS A 64 -0.57 11.39 -4.88
C HIS A 64 -0.05 10.40 -5.91
N VAL A 65 1.26 10.18 -5.91
CA VAL A 65 1.91 9.12 -6.69
C VAL A 65 2.21 7.96 -5.77
N VAL A 66 1.91 6.74 -6.23
CA VAL A 66 2.40 5.53 -5.57
C VAL A 66 3.72 5.14 -6.23
N THR A 67 4.78 5.06 -5.43
CA THR A 67 6.07 4.59 -5.92
C THR A 67 6.32 3.14 -5.57
N HIS A 68 5.65 2.62 -4.53
CA HIS A 68 5.90 1.30 -4.00
C HIS A 68 4.67 0.73 -3.28
N TRP A 69 4.44 -0.58 -3.40
CA TRP A 69 3.58 -1.31 -2.49
C TRP A 69 4.16 -2.66 -2.08
N LEU A 70 3.83 -3.10 -0.89
CA LEU A 70 4.13 -4.42 -0.36
C LEU A 70 2.85 -5.24 -0.32
N GLN A 71 2.69 -6.17 -1.25
CA GLN A 71 1.62 -7.15 -1.20
C GLN A 71 1.95 -8.23 -0.16
N PHE A 72 0.94 -8.64 0.60
CA PHE A 72 1.02 -9.76 1.53
C PHE A 72 -0.23 -10.61 1.42
N HIS A 73 -0.07 -11.93 1.50
CA HIS A 73 -1.21 -12.84 1.55
C HIS A 73 -0.94 -13.99 2.52
N ASN A 74 -2.00 -14.46 3.16
CA ASN A 74 -1.95 -15.66 4.00
C ASN A 74 -1.65 -16.88 3.12
N GLN A 75 -0.96 -17.86 3.70
CA GLN A 75 -0.72 -19.15 3.08
C GLN A 75 -1.73 -20.23 3.52
N HIS A 76 -2.92 -19.82 3.97
CA HIS A 76 -3.98 -20.72 4.42
C HIS A 76 -5.18 -20.66 3.47
#